data_AF-A0A6G6K3W6-F1
#
_entry.id   AF-A0A6G6K3W6-F1
#
_cell.length_a   1.000
_cell.length_b   1.000
_cell.length_c   1.000
_cell.angle_alpha   90.00
_cell.angle_beta   90.00
_cell.angle_gamma   90.00
#
_symmetry.space_group_name_H-M   'P 1'
#
loop_
_entity.id
_entity.type
_entity.pdbx_description
1 polymer ?
#
loop_
_entity_poly.entity_id
_entity_poly.type
_entity_poly.pdbx_seq_one_letter_code
_entity_poly.pdbx_strand_id
1 'polypeptide(L)'
;MSHSHINTHTDPSAPRTQAQLESAVAHHASTVDHVQQDIDLCVNLQSRLQTERAALNSGVVAHLMHWRTTSEIDLHLKEITAKKADRESMLIEAKASLDKATQELEDHQRRFGGDERA
;
A
#
# COMPACT_ATOMS: atom_id res chain seq x y z
N MET A 1 -46.36 39.14 9.17
CA MET A 1 -45.96 37.76 8.83
C MET A 1 -44.59 37.85 8.18
N SER A 2 -43.53 37.54 8.93
CA SER A 2 -42.15 37.61 8.43
C SER A 2 -41.78 36.27 7.83
N HIS A 3 -41.59 36.24 6.51
CA HIS A 3 -41.05 35.08 5.82
C HIS A 3 -39.52 35.09 5.95
N SER A 4 -38.99 34.24 6.82
CA SER A 4 -37.57 33.88 6.81
C SER A 4 -37.31 33.03 5.57
N HIS A 5 -36.62 33.60 4.58
CA HIS A 5 -36.02 32.82 3.50
C HIS A 5 -34.75 32.17 4.04
N ILE A 6 -34.81 30.87 4.32
CA ILE A 6 -33.64 30.02 4.51
C ILE A 6 -33.07 29.80 3.11
N ASN A 7 -31.99 30.52 2.77
CA ASN A 7 -31.18 30.19 1.60
C ASN A 7 -30.41 28.91 1.93
N THR A 8 -30.93 27.75 1.54
CA THR A 8 -30.15 26.52 1.36
C THR A 8 -29.26 26.71 0.14
N HIS A 9 -28.17 27.44 0.31
CA HIS A 9 -27.15 27.57 -0.74
C HIS A 9 -26.26 26.32 -0.69
N THR A 10 -26.76 25.21 -1.24
CA THR A 10 -25.91 24.07 -1.59
C THR A 10 -24.89 24.56 -2.62
N ASP A 11 -23.62 24.60 -2.24
CA ASP A 11 -22.53 24.91 -3.15
C ASP A 11 -22.44 23.79 -4.22
N PRO A 12 -22.68 24.09 -5.51
CA PRO A 12 -22.69 23.07 -6.56
C PRO A 12 -21.32 22.40 -6.76
N SER A 13 -20.25 22.93 -6.16
CA SER A 13 -18.93 22.31 -6.18
C SER A 13 -18.74 21.21 -5.13
N ALA A 14 -19.53 21.18 -4.06
CA ALA A 14 -19.36 20.24 -2.95
C ALA A 14 -19.50 18.75 -3.36
N PRO A 15 -20.46 18.35 -4.22
CA PRO A 15 -20.55 16.96 -4.70
C PRO A 15 -19.39 16.57 -5.62
N ARG A 16 -18.87 17.50 -6.42
CA ARG A 16 -17.72 17.25 -7.30
C ARG A 16 -16.44 17.05 -6.49
N THR A 17 -16.24 17.86 -5.44
CA THR A 17 -15.11 17.73 -4.52
C THR A 17 -15.19 16.42 -3.73
N GLN A 18 -16.39 16.03 -3.25
CA GLN A 18 -16.61 14.74 -2.60
C GLN A 18 -16.19 13.57 -3.48
N ALA A 19 -16.67 13.51 -4.74
CA ALA A 19 -16.32 12.44 -5.67
C ALA A 19 -14.81 12.37 -5.96
N GLN A 20 -14.13 13.52 -5.99
CA GLN A 20 -12.67 13.57 -6.15
C GLN A 20 -11.94 13.00 -4.93
N LEU A 21 -12.40 13.32 -3.71
CA LEU A 21 -11.83 12.80 -2.47
C LEU A 21 -12.07 11.29 -2.33
N GLU A 22 -13.27 10.79 -2.66
CA GLU A 22 -13.57 9.35 -2.71
C GLU A 22 -12.68 8.63 -3.73
N SER A 23 -12.50 9.21 -4.92
CA SER A 23 -11.59 8.67 -5.93
C SER A 23 -10.13 8.65 -5.46
N ALA A 24 -9.69 9.66 -4.70
CA ALA A 24 -8.34 9.71 -4.15
C ALA A 24 -8.13 8.63 -3.08
N VAL A 25 -9.10 8.44 -2.17
CA VAL A 25 -9.07 7.37 -1.17
C VAL A 25 -8.99 6.00 -1.85
N ALA A 26 -9.82 5.74 -2.85
CA ALA A 26 -9.81 4.48 -3.58
C ALA A 26 -8.47 4.22 -4.29
N HIS A 27 -7.88 5.25 -4.89
CA HIS A 27 -6.57 5.15 -5.54
C HIS A 27 -5.43 4.86 -4.55
N HIS A 28 -5.41 5.54 -3.40
CA HIS A 28 -4.40 5.30 -2.36
C HIS A 28 -4.57 3.92 -1.71
N ALA A 29 -5.79 3.45 -1.50
CA ALA A 29 -6.06 2.10 -1.01
C ALA A 29 -5.51 1.05 -1.98
N SER A 30 -5.77 1.20 -3.29
CA SER A 30 -5.20 0.32 -4.32
C SER A 30 -3.66 0.34 -4.34
N THR A 31 -3.05 1.50 -4.06
CA THR A 31 -1.58 1.61 -3.97
C THR A 31 -1.04 0.82 -2.77
N VAL A 32 -1.68 0.92 -1.61
CA VAL A 32 -1.32 0.14 -0.41
C VAL A 32 -1.40 -1.37 -0.72
N ASP A 33 -2.47 -1.82 -1.36
CA ASP A 33 -2.66 -3.22 -1.73
C ASP A 33 -1.56 -3.72 -2.67
N HIS A 34 -1.20 -2.94 -3.69
CA HIS A 34 -0.12 -3.30 -4.61
C HIS A 34 1.25 -3.38 -3.92
N VAL A 35 1.58 -2.41 -3.06
CA VAL A 35 2.85 -2.45 -2.32
C VAL A 35 2.89 -3.65 -1.36
N GLN A 36 1.77 -3.99 -0.73
CA GLN A 36 1.67 -5.18 0.11
C GLN A 36 1.87 -6.47 -0.70
N GLN A 37 1.28 -6.58 -1.89
CA GLN A 37 1.49 -7.72 -2.80
C GLN A 37 2.97 -7.87 -3.20
N ASP A 38 3.67 -6.77 -3.44
CA ASP A 38 5.11 -6.79 -3.77
C ASP A 38 5.96 -7.28 -2.59
N ILE A 39 5.59 -6.91 -1.35
CA ILE A 39 6.24 -7.41 -0.13
C ILE A 39 6.01 -8.92 0.01
N ASP A 40 4.77 -9.38 -0.19
CA ASP A 40 4.42 -10.80 -0.10
C ASP A 40 5.18 -11.62 -1.16
N LEU A 41 5.37 -11.08 -2.36
CA LEU A 41 6.21 -11.68 -3.39
C LEU A 41 7.66 -11.79 -2.93
N CYS A 42 8.23 -10.76 -2.30
CA CYS A 42 9.58 -10.80 -1.77
C CYS A 42 9.74 -11.91 -0.71
N VAL A 43 8.77 -12.04 0.21
CA VAL A 43 8.75 -13.09 1.24
C VAL A 43 8.71 -14.48 0.60
N ASN A 44 7.84 -14.67 -0.40
CA ASN A 44 7.72 -15.95 -1.12
C ASN A 44 9.02 -16.32 -1.84
N LEU A 45 9.67 -15.36 -2.53
CA LEU A 45 10.94 -15.59 -3.22
C LEU A 45 12.07 -15.89 -2.23
N GLN A 46 12.16 -15.18 -1.10
CA GLN A 46 13.12 -15.48 -0.05
C GLN A 46 12.96 -16.90 0.48
N SER A 47 11.72 -17.32 0.78
CA SER A 47 11.44 -18.67 1.27
C SER A 47 11.89 -19.74 0.27
N ARG A 48 11.55 -19.57 -1.01
CA ARG A 48 11.95 -20.50 -2.08
C ARG A 48 13.47 -20.63 -2.22
N LEU A 49 14.18 -19.49 -2.24
CA LEU A 49 15.64 -19.48 -2.35
C LEU A 49 16.32 -20.08 -1.11
N GLN A 50 15.76 -19.86 0.09
CA GLN A 50 16.27 -20.48 1.31
C GLN A 50 16.08 -22.01 1.29
N THR A 51 14.95 -22.50 0.78
CA THR A 51 14.72 -23.94 0.58
C THR A 51 15.72 -24.53 -0.42
N GLU A 52 15.94 -23.88 -1.56
CA GLU A 52 16.90 -24.32 -2.57
C GLU A 52 18.32 -24.36 -2.01
N ARG A 53 18.74 -23.29 -1.32
CA ARG A 53 20.03 -23.21 -0.64
C ARG A 53 20.23 -24.33 0.37
N ALA A 54 19.19 -24.67 1.14
CA ALA A 54 19.26 -25.76 2.12
C ALA A 54 19.44 -27.12 1.43
N ALA A 55 18.75 -27.35 0.31
CA ALA A 55 18.88 -28.58 -0.47
C ALA A 55 20.29 -28.76 -1.06
N LEU A 56 20.90 -27.68 -1.56
CA LEU A 56 22.26 -27.73 -2.15
C LEU A 56 23.36 -27.94 -1.11
N ASN A 57 23.12 -27.57 0.16
CA ASN A 57 24.09 -27.65 1.24
C ASN A 57 24.00 -28.94 2.07
N SER A 58 23.33 -29.99 1.59
CA SER A 58 23.24 -31.27 2.30
C SER A 58 24.56 -32.07 2.22
N GLY A 59 25.58 -31.63 2.99
CA GLY A 59 26.87 -32.31 3.14
C GLY A 59 28.05 -31.59 2.48
N VAL A 60 29.28 -31.89 2.95
CA VAL A 60 30.51 -31.18 2.56
C VAL A 60 30.84 -31.32 1.07
N VAL A 61 30.66 -32.51 0.49
CA VAL A 61 30.90 -32.76 -0.94
C VAL A 61 29.85 -32.04 -1.80
N ALA A 62 28.59 -32.02 -1.38
CA ALA A 62 27.54 -31.28 -2.06
C ALA A 62 27.81 -29.76 -2.01
N HIS A 63 28.30 -29.24 -0.87
CA HIS A 63 28.67 -27.84 -0.73
C HIS A 63 29.79 -27.43 -1.71
N LEU A 64 30.84 -28.25 -1.84
CA LEU A 64 31.94 -27.97 -2.78
C LEU A 64 31.52 -28.11 -4.25
N MET A 65 30.55 -28.95 -4.58
CA MET A 65 30.05 -29.08 -5.95
C MET A 65 29.12 -27.92 -6.35
N HIS A 66 28.35 -27.36 -5.40
CA HIS A 66 27.33 -26.35 -5.67
C HIS A 66 27.72 -24.93 -5.21
N TRP A 67 28.99 -24.69 -4.86
CA TRP A 67 29.42 -23.41 -4.27
C TRP A 67 29.06 -22.17 -5.11
N ARG A 68 29.15 -22.28 -6.44
CA ARG A 68 28.77 -21.17 -7.35
C ARG A 68 27.28 -20.87 -7.27
N THR A 69 26.45 -21.91 -7.39
CA THR A 69 24.99 -21.79 -7.30
C THR A 69 24.56 -21.26 -5.93
N THR A 70 25.16 -21.75 -4.85
CA THR A 70 24.90 -21.22 -3.50
C THR A 70 25.30 -19.75 -3.37
N SER A 71 26.41 -19.33 -3.99
CA SER A 71 26.85 -17.92 -3.99
C SER A 71 25.89 -17.02 -4.77
N GLU A 72 25.36 -17.49 -5.90
CA GLU A 72 24.33 -16.79 -6.68
C GLU A 72 23.02 -16.67 -5.90
N ILE A 73 22.59 -17.74 -5.22
CA ILE A 73 21.43 -17.70 -4.33
C ILE A 73 21.64 -16.68 -3.20
N ASP A 74 22.82 -16.63 -2.59
CA ASP A 74 23.15 -15.66 -1.54
C ASP A 74 23.13 -14.21 -2.06
N LEU A 75 23.53 -13.98 -3.33
CA LEU A 75 23.39 -12.67 -3.97
C LEU A 75 21.92 -12.29 -4.16
N HIS A 76 21.10 -13.19 -4.72
CA HIS A 76 19.67 -12.95 -4.90
C HIS A 76 18.94 -12.71 -3.57
N LEU A 77 19.31 -13.45 -2.51
CA LEU A 77 18.74 -13.23 -1.17
C LEU A 77 19.05 -11.82 -0.64
N LYS A 78 20.26 -11.31 -0.86
CA LYS A 78 20.61 -9.92 -0.48
C LYS A 78 19.81 -8.91 -1.28
N GLU A 79 19.70 -9.09 -2.59
CA GLU A 79 18.92 -8.19 -3.45
C GLU A 79 17.44 -8.18 -3.10
N ILE A 80 16.83 -9.34 -2.84
CA ILE A 80 15.42 -9.41 -2.44
C ILE A 80 15.22 -8.81 -1.05
N THR A 81 16.16 -8.99 -0.13
CA THR A 81 16.10 -8.35 1.20
C THR A 81 16.12 -6.84 1.10
N ALA A 82 17.00 -6.28 0.26
CA ALA A 82 17.05 -4.84 0.00
C ALA A 82 15.73 -4.35 -0.63
N LYS A 83 15.24 -5.01 -1.68
CA LYS A 83 13.96 -4.66 -2.32
C LYS A 83 12.79 -4.73 -1.35
N LYS A 84 12.74 -5.75 -0.48
CA LYS A 84 11.70 -5.88 0.55
C LYS A 84 11.72 -4.69 1.49
N ALA A 85 12.90 -4.29 1.97
CA ALA A 85 13.04 -3.12 2.85
C ALA A 85 12.57 -1.83 2.15
N ASP A 86 12.91 -1.64 0.86
CA ASP A 86 12.44 -0.51 0.08
C ASP A 86 10.90 -0.51 -0.04
N ARG A 87 10.29 -1.67 -0.30
CA ARG A 87 8.82 -1.79 -0.37
C ARG A 87 8.14 -1.59 0.98
N GLU A 88 8.76 -2.03 2.08
CA GLU A 88 8.28 -1.74 3.43
C GLU A 88 8.28 -0.24 3.73
N SER A 89 9.32 0.49 3.28
CA SER A 89 9.35 1.96 3.35
C SER A 89 8.22 2.59 2.52
N MET A 90 8.04 2.13 1.27
CA MET A 90 6.95 2.60 0.41
C MET A 90 5.56 2.33 1.02
N LEU A 91 5.39 1.21 1.73
CA LEU A 91 4.13 0.86 2.36
C LEU A 91 3.76 1.85 3.47
N ILE A 92 4.76 2.31 4.24
CA ILE A 92 4.57 3.32 5.28
C ILE A 92 4.08 4.63 4.64
N GLU A 93 4.73 5.06 3.55
CA GLU A 93 4.35 6.28 2.83
C GLU A 93 2.96 6.18 2.17
N ALA A 94 2.64 5.02 1.57
CA ALA A 94 1.34 4.75 0.96
C ALA A 94 0.21 4.76 2.00
N LYS A 95 0.43 4.17 3.18
CA LYS A 95 -0.52 4.21 4.30
C LYS A 95 -0.71 5.63 4.83
N ALA A 96 0.36 6.39 5.01
CA ALA A 96 0.26 7.79 5.44
C ALA A 96 -0.53 8.64 4.42
N SER A 97 -0.37 8.36 3.12
CA SER A 97 -1.13 9.03 2.06
C SER A 97 -2.62 8.65 2.08
N LEU A 98 -2.92 7.37 2.32
CA LEU A 98 -4.29 6.89 2.49
C LEU A 98 -4.97 7.51 3.72
N ASP A 99 -4.27 7.55 4.85
CA ASP A 99 -4.78 8.16 6.09
C ASP A 99 -5.11 9.64 5.88
N LYS A 100 -4.21 10.37 5.19
CA LYS A 100 -4.43 11.77 4.83
C LYS A 100 -5.64 11.94 3.92
N ALA A 101 -5.76 11.17 2.84
CA ALA A 101 -6.89 11.25 1.92
C ALA A 101 -8.23 10.92 2.62
N THR A 102 -8.19 9.95 3.53
CA THR A 102 -9.36 9.56 4.35
C THR A 102 -9.75 10.71 5.28
N GLN A 103 -8.78 11.35 5.94
CA GLN A 103 -9.05 12.50 6.81
C GLN A 103 -9.63 13.69 6.04
N GLU A 104 -9.12 13.98 4.85
CA GLU A 104 -9.66 15.03 3.97
C GLU A 104 -11.10 14.74 3.55
N LEU A 105 -11.42 13.48 3.23
CA LEU A 105 -12.78 13.04 2.92
C LEU A 105 -13.71 13.19 4.13
N GLU A 106 -13.31 12.72 5.30
CA GLU A 106 -14.09 12.85 6.54
C GLU A 106 -14.33 14.31 6.92
N ASP A 107 -13.32 15.17 6.74
CA ASP A 107 -13.45 16.60 7.02
C ASP A 107 -14.41 17.28 6.04
N HIS A 108 -14.38 16.90 4.76
CA HIS A 108 -15.34 17.40 3.76
C HIS A 108 -16.76 16.94 4.08
N GLN A 109 -16.94 15.66 4.42
CA GLN A 109 -18.24 15.11 4.84
C GLN A 109 -18.76 15.78 6.11
N ARG A 110 -17.89 16.10 7.08
CA ARG A 110 -18.30 16.82 8.30
C ARG A 110 -18.75 18.26 8.01
N ARG A 111 -18.12 18.92 7.04
CA ARG A 111 -18.41 20.32 6.67
C ARG A 111 -19.63 20.47 5.76
N PHE A 112 -19.85 19.52 4.87
CA PHE A 112 -20.86 19.65 3.80
C PHE A 112 -21.90 18.52 3.78
N GLY A 113 -21.71 17.43 4.53
CA GLY A 113 -22.62 16.27 4.59
C GLY A 113 -23.78 16.42 5.57
N GLY A 114 -23.91 17.56 6.24
CA GLY A 114 -25.02 17.88 7.13
C GLY A 114 -26.11 18.68 6.44
N ASP A 115 -26.85 18.09 5.49
CA ASP A 115 -28.21 18.53 5.10
C ASP A 115 -28.87 17.60 4.03
N GLU A 116 -29.05 16.31 4.31
CA GLU A 116 -29.95 15.45 3.49
C GLU A 116 -31.04 14.70 4.28
N ARG A 117 -31.16 14.92 5.59
CA ARG A 117 -32.26 14.34 6.39
C ARG A 117 -32.68 15.24 7.57
N ALA A 118 -33.60 16.17 7.32
CA ALA A 118 -34.49 16.75 8.33
C ALA A 118 -35.85 17.08 7.69
#